data_AF-A0A7X3UQR8-F1
#
_entry.id   AF-A0A7X3UQR8-F1
#
_cell.length_a   1.000
_cell.length_b   1.000
_cell.length_c   1.000
_cell.angle_alpha   90.00
_cell.angle_beta   90.00
_cell.angle_gamma   90.00
#
_symmetry.space_group_name_H-M   'P 1'
#
loop_
_entity.id
_entity.type
_entity.pdbx_description
1 polymer ?
#
loop_
_entity_poly.entity_id
_entity_poly.type
_entity_poly.pdbx_seq_one_letter_code
_entity_poly.pdbx_strand_id
1 'polypeptide(L)'
;MTEELPLLKSGKTAGDAPTRTKTPDSWLFVTNHLNMMYMLSTGLVMPPHGFADKYYEDTLSSFPGWIPLFIDQVPWETIELSTREAKYLKPTVIDFDLSKLSGQLIFLGKDNIREARFPDQLDGNDYAILVPAPLPMSWIKTVVFESDEDIKACNEGAKDFDNVPLEDVRCGSKRKALFTAKSSTVSWPPKEGPTERYVPLQEPLAAGGIMAMTLLVANMGDVAVRTCRYAFDPDDSTKEQAGGHPIFSGLQTWMRTGVASLPPEVEKNRVKDRDVFQTWFFWKAVEGLVEWRKTGQAGGSTGAEDILINNLEEVSAELRPQLRKGIKKLQDTLTSLRGLADATISELFERHNAPLARAMTLFFLREKCADLLNISNDKLDEPDWLAAAILFGVRDGWQKLSLGLRSHPRLRSAVSHRMAQMSHRIAGTDIDLGKSPDRIRPLLELLGDGSTWKSSEKKAALTLARELKWDCIHTRISLDQGEYGITVQENSVNIDLRGEPKINSEVELNQFLNYLSKACMDPEVEANIRKAFGKTLE
;
A
#
# COMPACT_ATOMS: atom_id res chain seq x y z
N MET A 1 68.91 -11.16 -43.36
CA MET A 1 68.14 -11.71 -42.23
C MET A 1 66.75 -11.10 -42.28
N THR A 2 65.84 -11.79 -42.96
CA THR A 2 64.38 -11.67 -42.86
C THR A 2 63.81 -12.74 -43.79
N GLU A 3 63.55 -13.92 -43.23
CA GLU A 3 62.73 -14.95 -43.88
C GLU A 3 61.26 -14.65 -43.56
N GLU A 4 60.47 -14.46 -44.62
CA GLU A 4 59.01 -14.43 -44.57
C GLU A 4 58.47 -15.86 -44.48
N LEU A 5 57.69 -16.14 -43.44
CA LEU A 5 56.91 -17.37 -43.28
C LEU A 5 55.47 -17.17 -43.78
N PRO A 6 54.86 -18.17 -44.46
CA PRO A 6 53.61 -18.00 -45.17
C PRO A 6 52.35 -18.22 -44.31
N LEU A 7 51.28 -17.54 -44.74
CA LEU A 7 49.90 -17.56 -44.26
C LEU A 7 49.30 -18.98 -44.11
N LEU A 8 48.92 -19.34 -42.89
CA LEU A 8 47.99 -20.45 -42.62
C LEU A 8 46.54 -19.98 -42.84
N LYS A 9 45.83 -20.66 -43.74
CA LYS A 9 44.37 -20.58 -43.90
C LYS A 9 43.70 -21.24 -42.71
N SER A 10 43.01 -20.48 -41.86
CA SER A 10 42.07 -21.02 -40.88
C SER A 10 40.73 -21.33 -41.55
N GLY A 11 40.31 -22.59 -41.44
CA GLY A 11 38.99 -23.02 -41.87
C GLY A 11 37.91 -22.37 -41.01
N LYS A 12 36.96 -21.68 -41.65
CA LYS A 12 35.70 -21.29 -41.02
C LYS A 12 34.86 -22.55 -40.84
N THR A 13 34.84 -23.10 -39.64
CA THR A 13 33.69 -23.88 -39.19
C THR A 13 32.54 -22.89 -38.94
N ALA A 14 31.43 -23.11 -39.63
CA ALA A 14 30.18 -22.43 -39.36
C ALA A 14 29.71 -22.87 -37.97
N GLY A 15 30.01 -22.07 -36.94
CA GLY A 15 29.29 -22.15 -35.69
C GLY A 15 27.90 -21.57 -35.92
N ASP A 16 26.87 -22.40 -35.75
CA ASP A 16 25.49 -21.96 -35.69
C ASP A 16 25.40 -20.80 -34.69
N ALA A 17 25.05 -19.62 -35.19
CA ALA A 17 24.69 -18.51 -34.33
C ALA A 17 23.47 -18.94 -33.50
N PRO A 18 23.46 -18.70 -32.17
CA PRO A 18 22.32 -19.09 -31.35
C PRO A 18 21.05 -18.42 -31.92
N THR A 19 20.13 -19.26 -32.39
CA THR A 19 18.79 -18.85 -32.82
C THR A 19 18.17 -18.02 -31.72
N ARG A 20 17.90 -16.74 -32.01
CA ARG A 20 17.27 -15.79 -31.11
C ARG A 20 15.99 -16.41 -30.56
N THR A 21 15.99 -16.81 -29.29
CA THR A 21 14.83 -17.40 -28.62
C THR A 21 13.65 -16.43 -28.72
N LYS A 22 12.52 -16.92 -29.23
CA LYS A 22 11.29 -16.13 -29.33
C LYS A 22 10.88 -15.74 -27.91
N THR A 23 10.68 -14.45 -27.67
CA THR A 23 10.23 -13.95 -26.37
C THR A 23 8.83 -14.52 -26.08
N PRO A 24 8.55 -15.02 -24.87
CA PRO A 24 7.23 -15.52 -24.50
C PRO A 24 6.13 -14.51 -24.78
N ASP A 25 4.99 -14.99 -25.28
CA ASP A 25 3.83 -14.14 -25.55
C ASP A 25 3.00 -13.93 -24.26
N SER A 26 3.06 -14.86 -23.29
CA SER A 26 2.31 -14.79 -22.01
C SER A 26 2.98 -15.53 -20.85
N TRP A 27 2.77 -15.04 -19.62
CA TRP A 27 3.21 -15.66 -18.37
C TRP A 27 2.01 -16.02 -17.52
N LEU A 28 1.69 -17.30 -17.43
CA LEU A 28 0.40 -17.78 -16.97
C LEU A 28 0.49 -18.39 -15.58
N PHE A 29 -0.30 -17.89 -14.64
CA PHE A 29 -0.50 -18.47 -13.32
C PHE A 29 -1.86 -19.14 -13.25
N VAL A 30 -1.96 -20.34 -12.68
CA VAL A 30 -3.21 -21.12 -12.63
C VAL A 30 -3.72 -21.22 -11.20
N THR A 31 -4.98 -20.84 -11.03
CA THR A 31 -5.68 -20.80 -9.74
C THR A 31 -7.19 -21.00 -9.96
N ASN A 32 -7.99 -20.67 -8.97
CA ASN A 32 -9.45 -20.56 -9.07
C ASN A 32 -9.93 -19.15 -8.74
N HIS A 33 -11.18 -18.86 -9.09
CA HIS A 33 -11.77 -17.54 -8.91
C HIS A 33 -11.79 -17.04 -7.44
N LEU A 34 -11.94 -17.92 -6.44
CA LEU A 34 -11.97 -17.49 -5.03
C LEU A 34 -10.58 -17.12 -4.51
N ASN A 35 -9.58 -17.96 -4.80
CA ASN A 35 -8.19 -17.63 -4.52
C ASN A 35 -7.75 -16.34 -5.22
N MET A 36 -8.17 -16.15 -6.48
CA MET A 36 -7.93 -14.92 -7.22
C MET A 36 -8.58 -13.71 -6.54
N MET A 37 -9.81 -13.82 -6.00
CA MET A 37 -10.42 -12.76 -5.19
C MET A 37 -9.61 -12.49 -3.91
N TYR A 38 -9.09 -13.52 -3.23
CA TYR A 38 -8.22 -13.32 -2.07
C TYR A 38 -6.94 -12.57 -2.46
N MET A 39 -6.28 -12.92 -3.57
CA MET A 39 -5.11 -12.21 -4.08
C MET A 39 -5.41 -10.75 -4.41
N LEU A 40 -6.57 -10.48 -5.02
CA LEU A 40 -7.01 -9.11 -5.30
C LEU A 40 -7.23 -8.32 -4.02
N SER A 41 -7.83 -8.96 -3.02
CA SER A 41 -8.08 -8.37 -1.71
C SER A 41 -6.80 -8.06 -0.91
N THR A 42 -5.73 -8.83 -1.10
CA THR A 42 -4.44 -8.58 -0.46
C THR A 42 -3.52 -7.71 -1.30
N GLY A 43 -3.86 -7.47 -2.57
CA GLY A 43 -2.99 -6.78 -3.51
C GLY A 43 -1.68 -7.53 -3.80
N LEU A 44 -1.57 -8.81 -3.45
CA LEU A 44 -0.37 -9.63 -3.68
C LEU A 44 -0.76 -11.05 -4.08
N VAL A 45 0.00 -11.65 -4.99
CA VAL A 45 0.09 -13.11 -5.09
C VAL A 45 1.12 -13.56 -4.08
N MET A 46 0.69 -14.25 -3.03
CA MET A 46 1.53 -14.70 -1.91
C MET A 46 1.28 -16.19 -1.65
N PRO A 47 2.14 -16.90 -0.91
CA PRO A 47 1.91 -18.31 -0.61
C PRO A 47 0.61 -18.54 0.19
N PRO A 48 0.05 -19.77 0.19
CA PRO A 48 -1.22 -20.09 0.83
C PRO A 48 -1.34 -19.62 2.29
N HIS A 49 -0.28 -19.78 3.09
CA HIS A 49 -0.24 -19.37 4.50
C HIS A 49 -0.46 -17.85 4.72
N GLY A 50 -0.25 -17.03 3.68
CA GLY A 50 -0.54 -15.60 3.70
C GLY A 50 -2.03 -15.26 3.74
N PHE A 51 -2.89 -16.22 3.41
CA PHE A 51 -4.36 -16.06 3.37
C PHE A 51 -5.07 -16.70 4.58
N ALA A 52 -4.32 -17.09 5.62
CA ALA A 52 -4.81 -17.88 6.75
C ALA A 52 -5.52 -19.17 6.26
N ASP A 53 -6.49 -19.68 7.02
CA ASP A 53 -7.16 -20.96 6.73
C ASP A 53 -8.24 -20.88 5.63
N LYS A 54 -8.26 -19.81 4.83
CA LYS A 54 -9.30 -19.55 3.81
C LYS A 54 -8.88 -19.90 2.39
N TYR A 55 -7.67 -20.44 2.19
CA TYR A 55 -7.11 -20.69 0.87
C TYR A 55 -7.45 -22.09 0.36
N TYR A 56 -7.93 -22.18 -0.88
CA TYR A 56 -8.15 -23.46 -1.55
C TYR A 56 -6.86 -23.94 -2.21
N GLU A 57 -6.63 -25.24 -2.30
CA GLU A 57 -5.45 -25.76 -2.99
C GLU A 57 -5.41 -25.38 -4.48
N ASP A 58 -4.24 -24.93 -4.92
CA ASP A 58 -3.93 -24.64 -6.33
C ASP A 58 -2.42 -24.78 -6.59
N THR A 59 -1.93 -24.19 -7.69
CA THR A 59 -0.51 -24.30 -8.06
C THR A 59 0.45 -23.69 -7.05
N LEU A 60 0.04 -22.76 -6.17
CA LEU A 60 0.90 -22.24 -5.09
C LEU A 60 1.17 -23.29 -4.00
N SER A 61 0.30 -24.30 -3.87
CA SER A 61 0.51 -25.40 -2.94
C SER A 61 1.57 -26.39 -3.41
N SER A 62 1.95 -26.35 -4.69
CA SER A 62 2.92 -27.29 -5.26
C SER A 62 4.34 -27.02 -4.76
N PHE A 63 4.73 -25.75 -4.63
CA PHE A 63 6.05 -25.32 -4.17
C PHE A 63 5.91 -24.14 -3.20
N PRO A 64 5.75 -24.40 -1.89
CA PRO A 64 5.55 -23.35 -0.90
C PRO A 64 6.65 -22.28 -0.94
N GLY A 65 6.23 -21.01 -1.03
CA GLY A 65 7.14 -19.86 -1.17
C GLY A 65 7.49 -19.48 -2.61
N TRP A 66 7.01 -20.24 -3.60
CA TRP A 66 7.24 -20.01 -5.02
C TRP A 66 5.92 -19.82 -5.79
N ILE A 67 5.92 -18.95 -6.80
CA ILE A 67 4.80 -18.70 -7.71
C ILE A 67 5.17 -19.31 -9.07
N PRO A 68 4.48 -20.39 -9.50
CA PRO A 68 4.72 -20.99 -10.80
C PRO A 68 4.06 -20.18 -11.90
N LEU A 69 4.85 -19.75 -12.90
CA LEU A 69 4.38 -19.05 -14.09
C LEU A 69 4.74 -19.85 -15.33
N PHE A 70 3.73 -20.31 -16.05
CA PHE A 70 3.86 -21.13 -17.27
C PHE A 70 4.00 -20.25 -18.51
N ILE A 71 4.76 -20.73 -19.49
CA ILE A 71 5.03 -20.02 -20.74
C ILE A 71 3.99 -20.42 -21.78
N ASP A 72 3.16 -19.46 -22.20
CA ASP A 72 2.16 -19.53 -23.28
C ASP A 72 1.02 -20.57 -23.14
N GLN A 73 1.24 -21.68 -22.44
CA GLN A 73 0.31 -22.79 -22.22
C GLN A 73 0.39 -23.26 -20.76
N VAL A 74 -0.65 -23.95 -20.30
CA VAL A 74 -0.73 -24.47 -18.93
C VAL A 74 -0.97 -26.00 -18.93
N PRO A 75 -0.35 -26.77 -18.03
CA PRO A 75 -0.66 -28.19 -17.84
C PRO A 75 -2.09 -28.40 -17.37
N TRP A 76 -2.77 -29.41 -17.92
CA TRP A 76 -4.16 -29.70 -17.55
C TRP A 76 -4.31 -30.03 -16.06
N GLU A 77 -3.33 -30.72 -15.49
CA GLU A 77 -3.26 -31.10 -14.08
C GLU A 77 -3.28 -29.88 -13.16
N THR A 78 -2.82 -28.70 -13.61
CA THR A 78 -2.89 -27.46 -12.83
C THR A 78 -4.33 -26.92 -12.72
N ILE A 79 -5.13 -27.10 -13.77
CA ILE A 79 -6.55 -26.72 -13.82
C ILE A 79 -7.36 -27.65 -12.92
N GLU A 80 -7.10 -28.95 -13.02
CA GLU A 80 -7.72 -29.96 -12.14
C GLU A 80 -7.35 -29.71 -10.67
N LEU A 81 -6.05 -29.49 -10.38
CA LEU A 81 -5.57 -29.17 -9.04
C LEU A 81 -6.31 -27.98 -8.44
N SER A 82 -6.46 -26.90 -9.20
CA SER A 82 -7.07 -25.65 -8.73
C SER A 82 -8.58 -25.74 -8.45
N THR A 83 -9.23 -26.83 -8.89
CA THR A 83 -10.70 -27.00 -8.77
C THR A 83 -11.10 -28.27 -8.02
N ARG A 84 -10.14 -29.13 -7.64
CA ARG A 84 -10.43 -30.46 -7.08
C ARG A 84 -11.13 -30.44 -5.73
N GLU A 85 -10.87 -29.43 -4.90
CA GLU A 85 -11.38 -29.38 -3.54
C GLU A 85 -12.90 -29.20 -3.48
N ALA A 86 -13.49 -28.47 -4.43
CA ALA A 86 -14.92 -28.23 -4.43
C ALA A 86 -15.50 -27.94 -5.82
N LYS A 87 -16.70 -28.47 -6.08
CA LYS A 87 -17.40 -28.38 -7.39
C LYS A 87 -17.79 -26.95 -7.80
N TYR A 88 -17.89 -26.02 -6.86
CA TYR A 88 -18.20 -24.62 -7.15
C TYR A 88 -16.96 -23.82 -7.59
N LEU A 89 -15.75 -24.37 -7.44
CA LEU A 89 -14.53 -23.72 -7.88
C LEU A 89 -14.48 -23.65 -9.40
N LYS A 90 -14.34 -22.43 -9.90
CA LYS A 90 -14.11 -22.13 -11.31
C LYS A 90 -12.62 -21.94 -11.57
N PRO A 91 -12.04 -22.63 -12.57
CA PRO A 91 -10.64 -22.45 -12.90
C PRO A 91 -10.40 -21.05 -13.45
N THR A 92 -9.24 -20.49 -13.15
CA THR A 92 -8.87 -19.14 -13.55
C THR A 92 -7.39 -19.10 -13.89
N VAL A 93 -7.05 -18.47 -15.02
CA VAL A 93 -5.66 -18.31 -15.46
C VAL A 93 -5.33 -16.81 -15.47
N ILE A 94 -4.29 -16.41 -14.76
CA ILE A 94 -3.86 -15.02 -14.66
C ILE A 94 -2.62 -14.81 -15.53
N ASP A 95 -2.67 -13.84 -16.44
CA ASP A 95 -1.54 -13.47 -17.30
C ASP A 95 -0.77 -12.29 -16.69
N PHE A 96 0.54 -12.46 -16.48
CA PHE A 96 1.42 -11.50 -15.82
C PHE A 96 2.29 -10.69 -16.79
N ASP A 97 2.56 -9.44 -16.40
CA ASP A 97 3.62 -8.60 -16.95
C ASP A 97 4.90 -8.72 -16.14
N LEU A 98 5.85 -9.51 -16.64
CA LEU A 98 7.18 -9.66 -16.04
C LEU A 98 8.23 -8.76 -16.69
N SER A 99 7.85 -7.77 -17.50
CA SER A 99 8.79 -6.91 -18.24
C SER A 99 9.80 -6.16 -17.36
N LYS A 100 9.46 -5.97 -16.08
CA LYS A 100 10.31 -5.30 -15.07
C LYS A 100 11.02 -6.26 -14.12
N LEU A 101 10.72 -7.56 -14.19
CA LEU A 101 11.33 -8.56 -13.33
C LEU A 101 12.75 -8.86 -13.81
N SER A 102 13.69 -8.90 -12.88
CA SER A 102 15.01 -9.47 -13.13
C SER A 102 15.57 -10.13 -11.88
N GLY A 103 16.58 -10.99 -12.02
CA GLY A 103 17.23 -11.66 -10.89
C GLY A 103 17.24 -13.18 -11.01
N GLN A 104 17.62 -13.86 -9.93
CA GLN A 104 17.77 -15.32 -9.92
C GLN A 104 16.41 -16.00 -9.72
N LEU A 105 16.01 -16.84 -10.68
CA LEU A 105 14.78 -17.63 -10.65
C LEU A 105 15.09 -19.11 -10.89
N ILE A 106 14.07 -19.96 -10.67
CA ILE A 106 14.14 -21.37 -11.04
C ILE A 106 13.38 -21.57 -12.35
N PHE A 107 14.01 -22.25 -13.29
CA PHE A 107 13.45 -22.59 -14.60
C PHE A 107 13.14 -24.07 -14.62
N LEU A 108 11.95 -24.40 -15.12
CA LEU A 108 11.46 -25.76 -15.28
C LEU A 108 11.44 -26.10 -16.77
N GLY A 109 12.35 -26.97 -17.18
CA GLY A 109 12.31 -27.64 -18.47
C GLY A 109 11.77 -29.05 -18.33
N LYS A 110 11.50 -29.72 -19.46
CA LYS A 110 10.82 -31.03 -19.49
C LYS A 110 11.50 -32.09 -18.60
N ASP A 111 12.83 -32.10 -18.57
CA ASP A 111 13.65 -33.09 -17.89
C ASP A 111 14.69 -32.47 -16.94
N ASN A 112 14.62 -31.16 -16.69
CA ASN A 112 15.58 -30.46 -15.85
C ASN A 112 14.96 -29.30 -15.05
N ILE A 113 15.51 -29.09 -13.87
CA ILE A 113 15.27 -27.92 -13.02
C ILE A 113 16.60 -27.21 -12.87
N ARG A 114 16.64 -25.90 -13.11
CA ARG A 114 17.87 -25.12 -13.05
C ARG A 114 17.61 -23.75 -12.45
N GLU A 115 18.57 -23.24 -11.70
CA GLU A 115 18.57 -21.83 -11.32
C GLU A 115 19.28 -21.01 -12.39
N ALA A 116 18.69 -19.89 -12.79
CA ALA A 116 19.28 -19.01 -13.78
C ALA A 116 18.80 -17.56 -13.61
N ARG A 117 19.47 -16.63 -14.30
CA ARG A 117 19.13 -15.20 -14.26
C ARG A 117 18.06 -14.87 -15.29
N PHE A 118 16.96 -14.30 -14.84
CA PHE A 118 15.88 -13.80 -15.68
C PHE A 118 16.08 -12.31 -16.01
N PRO A 119 15.72 -11.85 -17.24
CA PRO A 119 15.23 -12.64 -18.38
C PRO A 119 16.33 -13.26 -19.26
N ASP A 120 17.60 -12.95 -19.00
CA ASP A 120 18.72 -13.17 -19.93
C ASP A 120 19.01 -14.64 -20.25
N GLN A 121 18.71 -15.56 -19.34
CA GLN A 121 19.04 -16.99 -19.46
C GLN A 121 17.80 -17.88 -19.68
N LEU A 122 16.71 -17.32 -20.20
CA LEU A 122 15.55 -18.08 -20.64
C LEU A 122 15.88 -18.91 -21.89
N ASP A 123 15.63 -20.21 -21.82
CA ASP A 123 15.79 -21.16 -22.93
C ASP A 123 14.41 -21.48 -23.54
N GLY A 124 14.36 -21.79 -24.84
CA GLY A 124 13.14 -22.22 -25.53
C GLY A 124 12.61 -23.59 -25.08
N ASN A 125 13.38 -24.34 -24.28
CA ASN A 125 12.98 -25.62 -23.70
C ASN A 125 12.29 -25.47 -22.32
N ASP A 126 12.34 -24.28 -21.71
CA ASP A 126 11.66 -24.03 -20.44
C ASP A 126 10.15 -23.93 -20.71
N TYR A 127 9.34 -24.59 -19.88
CA TYR A 127 7.87 -24.49 -19.95
C TYR A 127 7.28 -23.65 -18.82
N ALA A 128 8.04 -23.43 -17.74
CA ALA A 128 7.64 -22.59 -16.62
C ALA A 128 8.85 -22.02 -15.88
N ILE A 129 8.59 -20.97 -15.10
CA ILE A 129 9.51 -20.42 -14.10
C ILE A 129 8.84 -20.46 -12.73
N LEU A 130 9.65 -20.58 -11.68
CA LEU A 130 9.22 -20.38 -10.30
C LEU A 130 9.80 -19.07 -9.81
N VAL A 131 8.91 -18.11 -9.53
CA VAL A 131 9.27 -16.80 -9.00
C VAL A 131 9.14 -16.82 -7.48
N PRO A 132 10.12 -16.34 -6.70
CA PRO A 132 9.94 -16.19 -5.27
C PRO A 132 8.69 -15.34 -4.98
N ALA A 133 7.84 -15.79 -4.06
CA ALA A 133 6.68 -15.01 -3.64
C ALA A 133 7.10 -13.85 -2.72
N PRO A 134 6.35 -12.74 -2.67
CA PRO A 134 5.11 -12.45 -3.40
C PRO A 134 5.31 -11.65 -4.70
N LEU A 135 4.33 -11.69 -5.61
CA LEU A 135 4.25 -10.80 -6.78
C LEU A 135 3.17 -9.72 -6.59
N PRO A 136 3.39 -8.49 -7.09
CA PRO A 136 2.40 -7.43 -6.99
C PRO A 136 1.24 -7.64 -7.97
N MET A 137 0.00 -7.48 -7.48
CA MET A 137 -1.21 -7.61 -8.32
C MET A 137 -1.29 -6.57 -9.44
N SER A 138 -0.56 -5.46 -9.33
CA SER A 138 -0.44 -4.48 -10.42
C SER A 138 0.22 -5.03 -11.69
N TRP A 139 0.83 -6.22 -11.63
CA TRP A 139 1.42 -6.88 -12.80
C TRP A 139 0.44 -7.77 -13.55
N ILE A 140 -0.80 -7.92 -13.08
CA ILE A 140 -1.80 -8.67 -13.84
C ILE A 140 -2.18 -7.89 -15.10
N LYS A 141 -1.94 -8.50 -16.26
CA LYS A 141 -2.41 -7.99 -17.56
C LYS A 141 -3.88 -8.32 -17.77
N THR A 142 -4.26 -9.58 -17.50
CA THR A 142 -5.60 -10.09 -17.75
C THR A 142 -5.86 -11.32 -16.88
N VAL A 143 -7.08 -11.44 -16.38
CA VAL A 143 -7.60 -12.66 -15.77
C VAL A 143 -8.47 -13.37 -16.81
N VAL A 144 -8.15 -14.61 -17.10
CA VAL A 144 -8.81 -15.43 -18.11
C VAL A 144 -9.69 -16.47 -17.42
N PHE A 145 -10.95 -16.51 -17.84
CA PHE A 145 -11.95 -17.50 -17.42
C PHE A 145 -12.27 -18.44 -18.57
N GLU A 146 -12.86 -19.59 -18.25
CA GLU A 146 -13.27 -20.59 -19.25
C GLU A 146 -14.43 -20.07 -20.14
N SER A 147 -15.35 -19.31 -19.54
CA SER A 147 -16.57 -18.82 -20.19
C SER A 147 -16.93 -17.38 -19.81
N ASP A 148 -17.78 -16.73 -20.60
CA ASP A 148 -18.32 -15.40 -20.27
C ASP A 148 -19.31 -15.47 -19.09
N GLU A 149 -19.96 -16.63 -18.91
CA GLU A 149 -20.83 -16.92 -17.76
C GLU A 149 -20.03 -16.91 -16.45
N ASP A 150 -18.84 -17.52 -16.43
CA ASP A 150 -17.97 -17.50 -15.25
C ASP A 150 -17.46 -16.09 -14.92
N ILE A 151 -17.22 -15.24 -15.94
CA ILE A 151 -16.89 -13.82 -15.74
C ILE A 151 -18.04 -13.10 -15.04
N LYS A 152 -19.28 -13.32 -15.49
CA LYS A 152 -20.47 -12.69 -14.87
C LYS A 152 -20.65 -13.15 -13.43
N ALA A 153 -20.58 -14.46 -13.18
CA ALA A 153 -20.70 -15.02 -11.84
C ALA A 153 -19.61 -14.49 -10.90
N CYS A 154 -18.36 -14.39 -11.38
CA CYS A 154 -17.26 -13.83 -10.62
C CYS A 154 -17.48 -12.34 -10.29
N ASN A 155 -17.98 -11.54 -11.24
CA ASN A 155 -18.30 -10.13 -11.02
C ASN A 155 -19.45 -9.93 -10.04
N GLU A 156 -20.44 -10.82 -10.03
CA GLU A 156 -21.53 -10.80 -9.06
C GLU A 156 -21.02 -11.16 -7.66
N GLY A 157 -20.27 -12.25 -7.53
CA GLY A 157 -19.70 -12.66 -6.24
C GLY A 157 -18.69 -11.68 -5.67
N ALA A 158 -17.93 -10.96 -6.51
CA ALA A 158 -16.99 -9.94 -6.05
C ALA A 158 -17.68 -8.78 -5.29
N LYS A 159 -18.96 -8.51 -5.56
CA LYS A 159 -19.73 -7.46 -4.87
C LYS A 159 -20.03 -7.78 -3.41
N ASP A 160 -19.94 -9.04 -3.01
CA ASP A 160 -20.13 -9.47 -1.63
C ASP A 160 -18.90 -9.20 -0.75
N PHE A 161 -17.79 -8.74 -1.36
CA PHE A 161 -16.54 -8.46 -0.66
C PHE A 161 -16.19 -6.96 -0.72
N ASP A 162 -16.17 -6.32 0.45
CA ASP A 162 -15.86 -4.89 0.61
C ASP A 162 -14.43 -4.50 0.20
N ASN A 163 -13.53 -5.45 -0.09
CA ASN A 163 -12.11 -5.23 -0.33
C ASN A 163 -11.58 -5.81 -1.66
N VAL A 164 -12.44 -6.30 -2.57
CA VAL A 164 -12.01 -6.95 -3.84
C VAL A 164 -12.13 -6.00 -5.04
N PRO A 165 -11.01 -5.49 -5.60
CA PRO A 165 -11.01 -4.51 -6.69
C PRO A 165 -11.10 -5.14 -8.09
N LEU A 166 -12.11 -5.97 -8.36
CA LEU A 166 -12.18 -6.69 -9.64
C LEU A 166 -12.34 -5.76 -10.86
N GLU A 167 -12.95 -4.60 -10.67
CA GLU A 167 -13.14 -3.55 -11.70
C GLU A 167 -11.84 -2.99 -12.28
N ASP A 168 -10.74 -3.06 -11.53
CA ASP A 168 -9.41 -2.61 -11.97
C ASP A 168 -8.72 -3.61 -12.89
N VAL A 169 -9.25 -4.83 -12.98
CA VAL A 169 -8.59 -5.95 -13.64
C VAL A 169 -9.32 -6.30 -14.91
N ARG A 170 -8.57 -6.39 -16.01
CA ARG A 170 -9.12 -6.83 -17.28
C ARG A 170 -9.48 -8.32 -17.19
N CYS A 171 -10.74 -8.66 -17.42
CA CYS A 171 -11.20 -10.05 -17.53
C CYS A 171 -11.47 -10.44 -18.99
N GLY A 172 -11.27 -11.72 -19.34
CA GLY A 172 -11.61 -12.23 -20.67
C GLY A 172 -11.78 -13.76 -20.74
N SER A 173 -12.39 -14.25 -21.81
CA SER A 173 -12.71 -15.68 -22.04
C SER A 173 -12.14 -16.23 -23.36
N LYS A 174 -11.40 -15.40 -24.11
CA LYS A 174 -11.01 -15.66 -25.51
C LYS A 174 -9.90 -16.71 -25.71
N ARG A 175 -9.44 -17.38 -24.64
CA ARG A 175 -8.34 -18.37 -24.70
C ARG A 175 -8.81 -19.77 -24.25
N LYS A 176 -9.91 -20.27 -24.82
CA LYS A 176 -10.47 -21.59 -24.49
C LYS A 176 -9.45 -22.73 -24.55
N ALA A 177 -8.44 -22.64 -25.41
CA ALA A 177 -7.39 -23.64 -25.51
C ALA A 177 -6.62 -23.86 -24.19
N LEU A 178 -6.53 -22.85 -23.32
CA LEU A 178 -5.88 -22.97 -21.99
C LEU A 178 -6.65 -23.91 -21.04
N PHE A 179 -7.92 -24.17 -21.31
CA PHE A 179 -8.81 -24.99 -20.47
C PHE A 179 -9.13 -26.35 -21.13
N THR A 180 -8.27 -26.85 -22.01
CA THR A 180 -8.50 -28.13 -22.69
C THR A 180 -7.35 -29.10 -22.46
N ALA A 181 -7.66 -30.36 -22.14
CA ALA A 181 -6.67 -31.41 -21.87
C ALA A 181 -5.69 -31.70 -23.04
N LYS A 182 -5.96 -31.18 -24.24
CA LYS A 182 -5.08 -31.31 -25.41
C LYS A 182 -3.91 -30.31 -25.43
N SER A 183 -3.82 -29.40 -24.45
CA SER A 183 -2.89 -28.27 -24.48
C SER A 183 -1.52 -28.54 -23.86
N SER A 184 -1.25 -29.68 -23.22
CA SER A 184 0.03 -29.92 -22.54
C SER A 184 0.50 -31.35 -22.63
N THR A 185 1.80 -31.54 -22.86
CA THR A 185 2.50 -32.83 -22.77
C THR A 185 3.34 -32.96 -21.49
N VAL A 186 3.26 -31.98 -20.58
CA VAL A 186 4.09 -31.88 -19.37
C VAL A 186 3.24 -32.18 -18.15
N SER A 187 3.72 -33.07 -17.28
CA SER A 187 3.06 -33.43 -16.03
C SER A 187 3.31 -32.39 -14.94
N TRP A 188 2.30 -32.10 -14.12
CA TRP A 188 2.42 -31.21 -12.96
C TRP A 188 1.88 -31.86 -11.66
N PRO A 189 2.53 -31.64 -10.49
CA PRO A 189 3.85 -31.01 -10.33
C PRO A 189 4.97 -31.93 -10.84
N PRO A 190 6.14 -31.39 -11.20
CA PRO A 190 7.31 -32.21 -11.48
C PRO A 190 7.71 -33.04 -10.24
N LYS A 191 8.33 -34.21 -10.47
CA LYS A 191 8.73 -35.13 -9.39
C LYS A 191 9.76 -34.53 -8.45
N GLU A 192 10.64 -33.70 -9.00
CA GLU A 192 11.61 -32.91 -8.26
C GLU A 192 11.12 -31.47 -8.20
N GLY A 193 11.50 -30.76 -7.15
CA GLY A 193 11.09 -29.38 -6.93
C GLY A 193 12.03 -28.66 -5.99
N PRO A 194 11.98 -27.32 -5.95
CA PRO A 194 12.79 -26.57 -5.00
C PRO A 194 12.37 -26.82 -3.56
N THR A 195 13.28 -26.50 -2.66
CA THR A 195 12.95 -26.43 -1.23
C THR A 195 11.94 -25.32 -0.97
N GLU A 196 11.08 -25.55 0.02
CA GLU A 196 10.20 -24.52 0.56
C GLU A 196 10.99 -23.28 0.98
N ARG A 197 10.38 -22.11 0.77
CA ARG A 197 10.96 -20.82 1.13
C ARG A 197 10.09 -20.09 2.15
N TYR A 198 10.74 -19.56 3.19
CA TYR A 198 10.10 -18.61 4.12
C TYR A 198 9.79 -17.29 3.41
N VAL A 199 8.57 -16.79 3.58
CA VAL A 199 8.11 -15.53 2.98
C VAL A 199 7.61 -14.59 4.07
N PRO A 200 8.31 -13.46 4.34
CA PRO A 200 7.86 -12.48 5.31
C PRO A 200 6.70 -11.66 4.73
N LEU A 201 5.51 -11.80 5.31
CA LEU A 201 4.28 -11.17 4.80
C LEU A 201 3.69 -10.13 5.75
N GLN A 202 3.90 -10.25 7.06
CA GLN A 202 3.21 -9.38 8.02
C GLN A 202 3.77 -7.96 8.04
N GLU A 203 5.09 -7.79 7.93
CA GLU A 203 5.73 -6.48 7.80
C GLU A 203 5.29 -5.77 6.52
N PRO A 204 5.35 -6.39 5.32
CA PRO A 204 4.79 -5.79 4.11
C PRO A 204 3.31 -5.43 4.21
N LEU A 205 2.46 -6.31 4.76
CA LEU A 205 1.03 -6.02 4.90
C LEU A 205 0.78 -4.85 5.86
N ALA A 206 1.50 -4.78 6.98
CA ALA A 206 1.44 -3.65 7.90
C ALA A 206 1.93 -2.35 7.22
N ALA A 207 3.01 -2.42 6.44
CA ALA A 207 3.53 -1.30 5.67
C ALA A 207 2.50 -0.77 4.65
N GLY A 208 1.76 -1.66 3.98
CA GLY A 208 0.63 -1.28 3.12
C GLY A 208 -0.48 -0.55 3.87
N GLY A 209 -0.80 -0.99 5.08
CA GLY A 209 -1.77 -0.30 5.94
C GLY A 209 -1.28 1.08 6.37
N ILE A 210 0.00 1.21 6.76
CA ILE A 210 0.62 2.51 7.09
C ILE A 210 0.58 3.46 5.90
N MET A 211 0.96 3.00 4.70
CA MET A 211 0.93 3.82 3.49
C MET A 211 -0.47 4.37 3.20
N ALA A 212 -1.50 3.53 3.30
CA ALA A 212 -2.88 3.96 3.09
C ALA A 212 -3.34 4.96 4.16
N MET A 213 -3.16 4.62 5.44
CA MET A 213 -3.66 5.45 6.54
C MET A 213 -2.94 6.79 6.64
N THR A 214 -1.62 6.82 6.40
CA THR A 214 -0.86 8.08 6.39
C THR A 214 -1.27 8.97 5.22
N LEU A 215 -1.58 8.43 4.04
CA LEU A 215 -2.08 9.20 2.91
C LEU A 215 -3.44 9.86 3.23
N LEU A 216 -4.33 9.13 3.90
CA LEU A 216 -5.67 9.62 4.25
C LEU A 216 -5.63 10.82 5.22
N VAL A 217 -4.62 10.87 6.11
CA VAL A 217 -4.41 12.00 7.02
C VAL A 217 -3.34 12.98 6.53
N ALA A 218 -2.76 12.77 5.34
CA ALA A 218 -1.61 13.55 4.90
C ALA A 218 -1.93 15.03 4.62
N ASN A 219 -3.20 15.37 4.37
CA ASN A 219 -3.62 16.76 4.15
C ASN A 219 -3.70 17.58 5.45
N MET A 220 -3.45 16.98 6.62
CA MET A 220 -3.53 17.66 7.91
C MET A 220 -2.47 18.73 8.12
N GLY A 221 -1.29 18.57 7.52
CA GLY A 221 -0.16 19.48 7.68
C GLY A 221 1.15 18.94 7.09
N ASP A 222 2.23 19.69 7.32
CA ASP A 222 3.56 19.38 6.76
C ASP A 222 4.23 18.16 7.39
N VAL A 223 3.91 17.84 8.65
CA VAL A 223 4.44 16.62 9.30
C VAL A 223 3.79 15.39 8.67
N ALA A 224 2.51 15.46 8.33
CA ALA A 224 1.70 14.40 7.75
C ALA A 224 2.09 14.16 6.30
N VAL A 225 2.26 15.22 5.50
CA VAL A 225 2.80 15.12 4.14
C VAL A 225 4.16 14.43 4.14
N ARG A 226 5.08 14.85 5.02
CA ARG A 226 6.42 14.23 5.09
C ARG A 226 6.39 12.79 5.59
N THR A 227 5.58 12.50 6.61
CA THR A 227 5.39 11.14 7.13
C THR A 227 4.82 10.22 6.05
N CYS A 228 3.83 10.68 5.30
CA CYS A 228 3.31 9.98 4.13
C CYS A 228 4.40 9.77 3.07
N ARG A 229 5.21 10.79 2.74
CA ARG A 229 6.33 10.64 1.80
C ARG A 229 7.30 9.55 2.28
N TYR A 230 7.70 9.55 3.54
CA TYR A 230 8.59 8.54 4.11
C TYR A 230 7.99 7.14 4.14
N ALA A 231 6.67 7.01 4.29
CA ALA A 231 6.00 5.73 4.17
C ALA A 231 6.14 5.13 2.75
N PHE A 232 5.98 5.95 1.71
CA PHE A 232 6.09 5.45 0.33
C PHE A 232 7.53 5.33 -0.16
N ASP A 233 8.35 6.33 0.10
CA ASP A 233 9.68 6.47 -0.48
C ASP A 233 10.73 6.58 0.65
N PRO A 234 10.99 5.51 1.41
CA PRO A 234 11.87 5.58 2.55
C PRO A 234 13.32 5.90 2.15
N ASP A 235 13.71 5.62 0.90
CA ASP A 235 15.04 5.91 0.34
C ASP A 235 15.22 7.34 -0.17
N ASP A 236 14.17 8.16 -0.16
CA ASP A 236 14.29 9.57 -0.49
C ASP A 236 15.17 10.27 0.55
N SER A 237 16.41 10.56 0.13
CA SER A 237 17.48 11.17 0.92
C SER A 237 17.49 12.69 0.82
N THR A 238 16.40 13.30 0.31
CA THR A 238 16.22 14.75 0.39
C THR A 238 16.44 15.19 1.84
N LYS A 239 17.39 16.12 2.03
CA LYS A 239 18.10 16.42 3.29
C LYS A 239 17.24 17.01 4.42
N GLU A 240 15.93 16.85 4.38
CA GLU A 240 14.99 17.42 5.35
C GLU A 240 14.66 16.43 6.48
N GLN A 241 15.69 16.00 7.21
CA GLN A 241 15.47 15.53 8.59
C GLN A 241 15.01 16.67 9.53
N ALA A 242 15.15 17.93 9.09
CA ALA A 242 14.73 19.10 9.85
C ALA A 242 13.20 19.23 9.89
N GLY A 243 12.62 19.13 11.08
CA GLY A 243 11.24 19.55 11.37
C GLY A 243 10.18 18.45 11.44
N GLY A 244 10.55 17.16 11.37
CA GLY A 244 9.63 16.06 11.67
C GLY A 244 9.40 15.87 13.17
N HIS A 245 8.27 15.29 13.57
CA HIS A 245 8.03 14.95 14.98
C HIS A 245 8.89 13.72 15.40
N PRO A 246 9.60 13.74 16.55
CA PRO A 246 10.56 12.71 16.94
C PRO A 246 9.99 11.28 16.93
N ILE A 247 8.72 11.12 17.30
CA ILE A 247 8.02 9.82 17.37
C ILE A 247 8.08 9.04 16.04
N PHE A 248 8.18 9.73 14.90
CA PHE A 248 8.20 9.13 13.56
C PHE A 248 9.61 8.88 13.01
N SER A 249 10.67 9.18 13.77
CA SER A 249 12.06 9.05 13.30
C SER A 249 12.46 7.63 12.89
N GLY A 250 11.80 6.60 13.43
CA GLY A 250 12.02 5.20 13.05
C GLY A 250 11.35 4.77 11.73
N LEU A 251 10.48 5.59 11.14
CA LEU A 251 9.60 5.17 10.04
C LEU A 251 10.36 4.74 8.79
N GLN A 252 11.32 5.54 8.32
CA GLN A 252 12.06 5.20 7.09
C GLN A 252 12.80 3.87 7.24
N THR A 253 13.47 3.65 8.37
CA THR A 253 14.16 2.38 8.63
C THR A 253 13.16 1.23 8.71
N TRP A 254 12.06 1.42 9.44
CA TRP A 254 11.04 0.38 9.57
C TRP A 254 10.43 0.01 8.20
N MET A 255 10.12 0.98 7.34
CA MET A 255 9.63 0.71 5.98
C MET A 255 10.68 0.03 5.08
N ARG A 256 11.97 0.13 5.41
CA ARG A 256 13.05 -0.58 4.70
C ARG A 256 13.19 -2.02 5.16
N THR A 257 13.26 -2.24 6.47
CA THR A 257 13.75 -3.48 7.07
C THR A 257 12.70 -4.27 7.84
N GLY A 258 11.53 -3.68 8.12
CA GLY A 258 10.53 -4.21 9.04
C GLY A 258 10.88 -4.01 10.52
N VAL A 259 11.99 -3.35 10.84
CA VAL A 259 12.48 -3.11 12.21
C VAL A 259 12.87 -1.65 12.34
N ALA A 260 12.45 -0.99 13.42
CA ALA A 260 12.82 0.40 13.64
C ALA A 260 14.28 0.48 14.13
N SER A 261 15.08 1.40 13.57
CA SER A 261 16.35 1.76 14.20
C SER A 261 16.06 2.71 15.36
N LEU A 262 16.37 2.25 16.56
CA LEU A 262 16.19 3.04 17.77
C LEU A 262 17.42 3.91 18.02
N PRO A 263 17.26 5.09 18.64
CA PRO A 263 18.40 5.90 19.05
C PRO A 263 19.36 5.10 19.97
N PRO A 264 20.69 5.25 19.84
CA PRO A 264 21.67 4.53 20.68
C PRO A 264 21.51 4.76 22.18
N GLU A 265 20.83 5.83 22.57
CA GLU A 265 20.53 6.18 23.96
C GLU A 265 19.51 5.23 24.60
N VAL A 266 18.61 4.68 23.78
CA VAL A 266 17.63 3.66 24.15
C VAL A 266 18.32 2.32 24.33
N GLU A 267 19.23 1.95 23.42
CA GLU A 267 20.00 0.69 23.50
C GLU A 267 20.85 0.57 24.76
N LYS A 268 21.20 1.71 25.38
CA LYS A 268 22.01 1.76 26.62
C LYS A 268 21.16 1.82 27.90
N ASN A 269 19.86 1.59 27.84
CA ASN A 269 18.91 1.69 28.97
C ASN A 269 18.97 3.06 29.69
N ARG A 270 19.25 4.13 28.93
CA ARG A 270 19.41 5.50 29.46
C ARG A 270 18.37 6.45 28.89
N VAL A 271 17.12 6.03 28.82
CA VAL A 271 16.02 6.90 28.43
C VAL A 271 15.77 7.94 29.54
N LYS A 272 16.42 9.10 29.41
CA LYS A 272 16.24 10.23 30.34
C LYS A 272 15.21 11.24 29.83
N ASP A 273 14.97 11.24 28.52
CA ASP A 273 14.11 12.18 27.81
C ASP A 273 12.75 11.53 27.53
N ARG A 274 11.67 12.31 27.73
CA ARG A 274 10.29 11.90 27.46
C ARG A 274 10.08 11.63 25.96
N ASP A 275 10.72 12.37 25.07
CA ASP A 275 10.51 12.25 23.63
C ASP A 275 11.24 11.03 23.05
N VAL A 276 12.43 10.74 23.59
CA VAL A 276 13.16 9.50 23.31
C VAL A 276 12.35 8.28 23.79
N PHE A 277 11.73 8.37 24.98
CA PHE A 277 10.83 7.33 25.48
C PHE A 277 9.63 7.11 24.56
N GLN A 278 8.90 8.18 24.21
CA GLN A 278 7.71 8.09 23.36
C GLN A 278 8.04 7.46 22.01
N THR A 279 9.15 7.87 21.40
CA THR A 279 9.62 7.33 20.12
C THR A 279 9.92 5.84 20.23
N TRP A 280 10.72 5.45 21.23
CA TRP A 280 11.05 4.05 21.43
C TRP A 280 9.82 3.18 21.68
N PHE A 281 8.96 3.60 22.60
CA PHE A 281 7.77 2.84 22.95
C PHE A 281 6.82 2.74 21.76
N PHE A 282 6.64 3.81 21.00
CA PHE A 282 5.80 3.80 19.80
C PHE A 282 6.24 2.73 18.80
N TRP A 283 7.53 2.64 18.51
CA TRP A 283 8.04 1.61 17.61
C TRP A 283 8.02 0.21 18.21
N LYS A 284 8.17 0.07 19.54
CA LYS A 284 7.93 -1.20 20.23
C LYS A 284 6.46 -1.65 20.14
N ALA A 285 5.52 -0.72 20.23
CA ALA A 285 4.10 -0.99 20.02
C ALA A 285 3.83 -1.45 18.57
N VAL A 286 4.42 -0.78 17.57
CA VAL A 286 4.34 -1.20 16.17
C VAL A 286 4.90 -2.61 15.97
N GLU A 287 6.11 -2.89 16.48
CA GLU A 287 6.74 -4.21 16.40
C GLU A 287 5.90 -5.30 17.07
N GLY A 288 5.36 -5.02 18.27
CA GLY A 288 4.48 -5.94 18.98
C GLY A 288 3.20 -6.25 18.20
N LEU A 289 2.58 -5.25 17.57
CA LEU A 289 1.40 -5.46 16.73
C LEU A 289 1.73 -6.29 15.47
N VAL A 290 2.90 -6.12 14.87
CA VAL A 290 3.34 -6.97 13.75
C VAL A 290 3.53 -8.42 14.22
N GLU A 291 4.18 -8.63 15.36
CA GLU A 291 4.40 -9.97 15.91
C GLU A 291 3.08 -10.66 16.28
N TRP A 292 2.13 -9.90 16.82
CA TRP A 292 0.76 -10.35 17.02
C TRP A 292 0.09 -10.79 15.72
N ARG A 293 0.35 -10.13 14.59
CA ARG A 293 -0.19 -10.59 13.30
C ARG A 293 0.43 -11.90 12.83
N LYS A 294 1.71 -12.15 13.15
CA LYS A 294 2.38 -13.41 12.80
C LYS A 294 1.83 -14.59 13.60
N THR A 295 1.57 -14.37 14.89
CA THR A 295 1.24 -15.43 15.86
C THR A 295 -0.28 -15.55 16.12
N GLY A 296 -0.99 -14.42 16.12
CA GLY A 296 -2.37 -14.29 16.59
C GLY A 296 -3.46 -14.63 15.59
N GLN A 297 -3.14 -14.86 14.32
CA GLN A 297 -4.14 -15.36 13.34
C GLN A 297 -4.48 -16.85 13.53
N ALA A 298 -3.70 -17.60 14.32
CA ALA A 298 -3.87 -19.03 14.57
C ALA A 298 -4.75 -19.35 15.81
N GLY A 299 -5.74 -18.51 16.13
CA GLY A 299 -6.74 -18.82 17.17
C GLY A 299 -6.35 -18.48 18.62
N GLY A 300 -5.37 -17.60 18.83
CA GLY A 300 -5.06 -17.07 20.17
C GLY A 300 -6.14 -16.12 20.70
N SER A 301 -6.41 -16.15 22.01
CA SER A 301 -7.41 -15.29 22.67
C SER A 301 -6.96 -13.85 22.91
N THR A 302 -5.71 -13.53 22.58
CA THR A 302 -5.07 -12.24 22.91
C THR A 302 -5.32 -11.22 21.78
N GLY A 303 -6.04 -10.14 22.10
CA GLY A 303 -6.35 -9.05 21.17
C GLY A 303 -5.15 -8.13 20.91
N ALA A 304 -5.24 -7.29 19.87
CA ALA A 304 -4.20 -6.30 19.58
C ALA A 304 -4.01 -5.31 20.74
N GLU A 305 -5.09 -4.99 21.45
CA GLU A 305 -5.11 -4.15 22.63
C GLU A 305 -4.33 -4.80 23.79
N ASP A 306 -4.40 -6.12 23.96
CA ASP A 306 -3.68 -6.84 25.02
C ASP A 306 -2.17 -6.75 24.80
N ILE A 307 -1.74 -6.85 23.55
CA ILE A 307 -0.33 -6.72 23.16
C ILE A 307 0.20 -5.34 23.54
N LEU A 308 -0.59 -4.28 23.32
CA LEU A 308 -0.21 -2.94 23.71
C LEU A 308 -0.14 -2.75 25.22
N ILE A 309 -1.06 -3.34 26.00
CA ILE A 309 -1.02 -3.32 27.46
C ILE A 309 0.22 -4.08 27.97
N ASN A 310 0.45 -5.29 27.47
CA ASN A 310 1.58 -6.13 27.89
C ASN A 310 2.91 -5.44 27.58
N ASN A 311 3.05 -4.84 26.39
CA ASN A 311 4.24 -4.05 26.04
C ASN A 311 4.44 -2.86 26.99
N LEU A 312 3.37 -2.16 27.38
CA LEU A 312 3.47 -1.10 28.40
C LEU A 312 3.96 -1.66 29.73
N GLU A 313 3.50 -2.85 30.14
CA GLU A 313 3.86 -3.48 31.42
C GLU A 313 5.34 -3.86 31.44
N GLU A 314 5.79 -4.57 30.42
CA GLU A 314 7.20 -4.96 30.25
C GLU A 314 8.12 -3.74 30.27
N VAL A 315 7.78 -2.72 29.47
CA VAL A 315 8.58 -1.50 29.38
C VAL A 315 8.55 -0.71 30.70
N SER A 316 7.42 -0.68 31.40
CA SER A 316 7.31 0.04 32.68
C SER A 316 8.32 -0.47 33.70
N ALA A 317 8.63 -1.77 33.70
CA ALA A 317 9.56 -2.40 34.65
C ALA A 317 10.99 -1.88 34.54
N GLU A 318 11.37 -1.19 33.47
CA GLU A 318 12.73 -0.68 33.26
C GLU A 318 12.87 0.83 33.48
N LEU A 319 11.74 1.52 33.74
CA LEU A 319 11.70 2.97 33.79
C LEU A 319 11.87 3.55 35.19
N ARG A 320 12.20 4.85 35.22
CA ARG A 320 12.26 5.65 36.44
C ARG A 320 10.88 5.76 37.11
N PRO A 321 10.80 5.91 38.44
CA PRO A 321 9.54 5.95 39.18
C PRO A 321 8.50 6.97 38.67
N GLN A 322 8.95 8.15 38.23
CA GLN A 322 8.06 9.19 37.71
C GLN A 322 7.40 8.80 36.38
N LEU A 323 8.17 8.26 35.43
CA LEU A 323 7.66 7.76 34.15
C LEU A 323 6.78 6.51 34.37
N ARG A 324 7.19 5.61 35.28
CA ARG A 324 6.37 4.47 35.69
C ARG A 324 4.98 4.89 36.17
N LYS A 325 4.88 5.92 37.01
CA LYS A 325 3.59 6.41 37.50
C LYS A 325 2.69 6.91 36.37
N GLY A 326 3.26 7.64 35.40
CA GLY A 326 2.54 8.12 34.22
C GLY A 326 2.03 6.97 33.35
N ILE A 327 2.89 5.98 33.07
CA ILE A 327 2.54 4.80 32.28
C ILE A 327 1.52 3.94 32.99
N LYS A 328 1.65 3.74 34.30
CA LYS A 328 0.67 2.99 35.08
C LYS A 328 -0.70 3.64 35.01
N LYS A 329 -0.77 4.98 35.12
CA LYS A 329 -2.03 5.72 34.94
C LYS A 329 -2.60 5.57 33.53
N LEU A 330 -1.75 5.56 32.50
CA LEU A 330 -2.18 5.30 31.12
C LEU A 330 -2.73 3.88 30.98
N GLN A 331 -2.01 2.86 31.45
CA GLN A 331 -2.45 1.47 31.46
C GLN A 331 -3.81 1.32 32.14
N ASP A 332 -3.97 1.84 33.36
CA ASP A 332 -5.23 1.75 34.10
C ASP A 332 -6.38 2.42 33.32
N THR A 333 -6.09 3.51 32.61
CA THR A 333 -7.07 4.17 31.71
C THR A 333 -7.40 3.29 30.50
N LEU A 334 -6.40 2.76 29.79
CA LEU A 334 -6.62 1.92 28.60
C LEU A 334 -7.37 0.62 28.96
N THR A 335 -7.07 0.04 30.12
CA THR A 335 -7.81 -1.13 30.64
C THR A 335 -9.26 -0.78 30.97
N SER A 336 -9.52 0.39 31.57
CA SER A 336 -10.89 0.80 31.90
C SER A 336 -11.74 1.13 30.68
N LEU A 337 -11.13 1.54 29.56
CA LEU A 337 -11.81 1.76 28.28
C LEU A 337 -12.45 0.50 27.69
N ARG A 338 -12.05 -0.69 28.14
CA ARG A 338 -12.72 -1.95 27.78
C ARG A 338 -14.07 -2.16 28.48
N GLY A 339 -14.36 -1.35 29.50
CA GLY A 339 -15.64 -1.33 30.21
C GLY A 339 -16.47 -0.07 29.88
N LEU A 340 -17.48 0.21 30.70
CA LEU A 340 -18.18 1.50 30.66
C LEU A 340 -17.21 2.57 31.17
N ALA A 341 -16.71 3.42 30.26
CA ALA A 341 -15.80 4.49 30.63
C ALA A 341 -16.53 5.58 31.43
N ASP A 342 -15.98 5.93 32.59
CA ASP A 342 -16.50 6.99 33.48
C ASP A 342 -16.11 8.42 33.05
N ALA A 343 -15.50 8.59 31.88
CA ALA A 343 -14.96 9.86 31.40
C ALA A 343 -15.32 10.11 29.93
N THR A 344 -15.51 11.38 29.58
CA THR A 344 -15.73 11.77 28.18
C THR A 344 -14.43 11.67 27.36
N ILE A 345 -14.54 11.52 26.03
CA ILE A 345 -13.36 11.45 25.14
C ILE A 345 -12.46 12.69 25.30
N SER A 346 -13.05 13.88 25.41
CA SER A 346 -12.30 15.13 25.60
C SER A 346 -11.55 15.14 26.93
N GLU A 347 -12.17 14.68 28.03
CA GLU A 347 -11.49 14.56 29.33
C GLU A 347 -10.30 13.60 29.28
N LEU A 348 -10.39 12.52 28.48
CA LEU A 348 -9.28 11.58 28.29
C LEU A 348 -8.11 12.25 27.56
N PHE A 349 -8.37 13.03 26.51
CA PHE A 349 -7.32 13.73 25.75
C PHE A 349 -6.71 14.90 26.51
N GLU A 350 -7.44 15.52 27.43
CA GLU A 350 -6.90 16.53 28.36
C GLU A 350 -6.02 15.88 29.44
N ARG A 351 -6.44 14.72 29.95
CA ARG A 351 -5.69 13.96 30.96
C ARG A 351 -4.37 13.40 30.42
N HIS A 352 -4.37 12.97 29.16
CA HIS A 352 -3.25 12.34 28.48
C HIS A 352 -2.88 13.15 27.24
N ASN A 353 -1.97 14.11 27.40
CA ASN A 353 -1.62 15.08 26.35
C ASN A 353 -0.46 14.68 25.44
N ALA A 354 0.08 13.47 25.59
CA ALA A 354 1.20 13.00 24.79
C ALA A 354 0.68 12.34 23.50
N PRO A 355 1.31 12.55 22.33
CA PRO A 355 0.85 11.93 21.09
C PRO A 355 0.70 10.43 21.12
N LEU A 356 1.66 9.74 21.72
CA LEU A 356 1.57 8.30 21.94
C LEU A 356 0.32 7.92 22.77
N ALA A 357 0.06 8.63 23.88
CA ALA A 357 -1.03 8.31 24.78
C ALA A 357 -2.41 8.56 24.14
N ARG A 358 -2.54 9.64 23.36
CA ARG A 358 -3.77 9.96 22.61
C ARG A 358 -4.01 8.97 21.47
N ALA A 359 -2.96 8.61 20.74
CA ALA A 359 -3.04 7.59 19.69
C ALA A 359 -3.48 6.23 20.25
N MET A 360 -2.91 5.81 21.39
CA MET A 360 -3.36 4.59 22.07
C MET A 360 -4.80 4.70 22.59
N THR A 361 -5.20 5.86 23.11
CA THR A 361 -6.59 6.10 23.54
C THR A 361 -7.55 5.94 22.36
N LEU A 362 -7.23 6.54 21.21
CA LEU A 362 -8.00 6.36 19.96
C LEU A 362 -8.07 4.89 19.53
N PHE A 363 -6.95 4.18 19.62
CA PHE A 363 -6.85 2.76 19.29
C PHE A 363 -7.78 1.88 20.11
N PHE A 364 -7.92 2.16 21.40
CA PHE A 364 -8.82 1.41 22.29
C PHE A 364 -10.28 1.83 22.16
N LEU A 365 -10.53 3.08 21.76
CA LEU A 365 -11.88 3.61 21.57
C LEU A 365 -12.50 3.22 20.23
N ARG A 366 -11.72 2.75 19.26
CA ARG A 366 -12.19 2.50 17.88
C ARG A 366 -11.68 1.18 17.32
N GLU A 367 -12.64 0.40 16.85
CA GLU A 367 -12.37 -0.92 16.27
C GLU A 367 -11.90 -0.85 14.82
N LYS A 368 -12.32 0.14 14.01
CA LYS A 368 -12.01 0.16 12.56
C LYS A 368 -11.23 1.41 12.14
N CYS A 369 -10.33 1.25 11.15
CA CYS A 369 -9.63 2.37 10.51
C CYS A 369 -10.56 3.48 10.00
N ALA A 370 -11.73 3.11 9.45
CA ALA A 370 -12.69 4.10 8.94
C ALA A 370 -13.25 5.00 10.04
N ASP A 371 -13.40 4.48 11.27
CA ASP A 371 -13.94 5.24 12.39
C ASP A 371 -12.96 6.30 12.90
N LEU A 372 -11.66 6.08 12.70
CA LEU A 372 -10.62 7.07 13.00
C LEU A 372 -10.88 8.35 12.18
N LEU A 373 -11.09 8.22 10.87
CA LEU A 373 -11.26 9.36 9.95
C LEU A 373 -12.52 10.21 10.23
N ASN A 374 -13.49 9.67 10.96
CA ASN A 374 -14.74 10.36 11.29
C ASN A 374 -14.67 11.15 12.61
N ILE A 375 -13.56 11.08 13.34
CA ILE A 375 -13.41 11.81 14.60
C ILE A 375 -13.03 13.26 14.30
N SER A 376 -13.72 14.19 14.97
CA SER A 376 -13.31 15.60 15.03
C SER A 376 -13.19 15.98 16.49
N ASN A 377 -11.99 16.35 16.93
CA ASN A 377 -11.73 16.82 18.28
C ASN A 377 -10.64 17.90 18.25
N ASP A 378 -10.93 19.05 18.86
CA ASP A 378 -10.08 20.23 18.90
C ASP A 378 -8.81 20.05 19.76
N LYS A 379 -8.77 19.01 20.60
CA LYS A 379 -7.60 18.69 21.42
C LYS A 379 -6.56 17.88 20.67
N LEU A 380 -6.91 17.26 19.55
CA LEU A 380 -6.00 16.42 18.77
C LEU A 380 -5.19 17.26 17.79
N ASP A 381 -3.87 17.06 17.79
CA ASP A 381 -2.97 17.67 16.82
C ASP A 381 -2.49 16.66 15.76
N GLU A 382 -1.72 17.16 14.80
CA GLU A 382 -1.23 16.37 13.67
C GLU A 382 -0.40 15.13 14.09
N PRO A 383 0.57 15.22 15.02
CA PRO A 383 1.24 14.05 15.59
C PRO A 383 0.30 13.01 16.21
N ASP A 384 -0.75 13.44 16.94
CA ASP A 384 -1.72 12.52 17.55
C ASP A 384 -2.39 11.64 16.48
N TRP A 385 -2.86 12.29 15.41
CA TRP A 385 -3.54 11.66 14.29
C TRP A 385 -2.65 10.72 13.49
N LEU A 386 -1.42 11.13 13.21
CA LEU A 386 -0.45 10.31 12.48
C LEU A 386 -0.03 9.08 13.27
N ALA A 387 0.21 9.22 14.58
CA ALA A 387 0.54 8.08 15.43
C ALA A 387 -0.62 7.08 15.48
N ALA A 388 -1.87 7.56 15.59
CA ALA A 388 -3.05 6.70 15.50
C ALA A 388 -3.13 6.01 14.11
N ALA A 389 -3.00 6.76 13.02
CA ALA A 389 -3.06 6.24 11.66
C ALA A 389 -2.04 5.11 11.42
N ILE A 390 -0.82 5.23 11.93
CA ILE A 390 0.20 4.19 11.87
C ILE A 390 -0.22 2.95 12.67
N LEU A 391 -0.65 3.10 13.94
CA LEU A 391 -1.06 1.96 14.77
C LEU A 391 -2.23 1.19 14.15
N PHE A 392 -3.24 1.91 13.65
CA PHE A 392 -4.38 1.34 12.93
C PHE A 392 -3.94 0.66 11.63
N GLY A 393 -3.07 1.31 10.86
CA GLY A 393 -2.49 0.77 9.64
C GLY A 393 -1.74 -0.54 9.89
N VAL A 394 -0.99 -0.65 10.99
CA VAL A 394 -0.30 -1.89 11.38
C VAL A 394 -1.30 -2.95 11.82
N ARG A 395 -2.22 -2.63 12.74
CA ARG A 395 -3.20 -3.59 13.29
C ARG A 395 -4.03 -4.22 12.18
N ASP A 396 -4.60 -3.40 11.30
CA ASP A 396 -5.48 -3.88 10.25
C ASP A 396 -4.65 -4.42 9.07
N GLY A 397 -3.52 -3.79 8.78
CA GLY A 397 -2.70 -4.08 7.62
C GLY A 397 -3.47 -3.82 6.33
N TRP A 398 -2.79 -3.91 5.19
CA TRP A 398 -3.42 -3.67 3.90
C TRP A 398 -4.65 -4.56 3.70
N GLN A 399 -4.56 -5.86 3.98
CA GLN A 399 -5.61 -6.86 3.73
C GLN A 399 -6.98 -6.54 4.38
N LYS A 400 -7.02 -5.91 5.56
CA LYS A 400 -8.28 -5.65 6.27
C LYS A 400 -8.88 -4.26 5.99
N LEU A 401 -8.19 -3.38 5.27
CA LEU A 401 -8.75 -2.07 4.90
C LEU A 401 -9.91 -2.23 3.90
N SER A 402 -10.98 -1.45 4.00
CA SER A 402 -12.06 -1.48 3.00
C SER A 402 -11.62 -0.86 1.67
N LEU A 403 -12.33 -1.15 0.57
CA LEU A 403 -12.08 -0.50 -0.73
C LEU A 403 -12.18 1.03 -0.64
N GLY A 404 -13.06 1.58 0.20
CA GLY A 404 -13.16 3.03 0.41
C GLY A 404 -11.83 3.65 0.85
N LEU A 405 -11.10 2.98 1.75
CA LEU A 405 -9.79 3.41 2.24
C LEU A 405 -8.64 3.12 1.26
N ARG A 406 -8.92 2.33 0.21
CA ARG A 406 -7.97 1.97 -0.86
C ARG A 406 -8.37 2.53 -2.23
N SER A 407 -9.39 3.37 -2.27
CA SER A 407 -10.23 3.62 -3.45
C SER A 407 -9.48 4.33 -4.57
N HIS A 408 -8.37 4.99 -4.27
CA HIS A 408 -7.53 5.62 -5.27
C HIS A 408 -6.84 4.54 -6.14
N PRO A 409 -7.13 4.43 -7.46
CA PRO A 409 -6.63 3.31 -8.28
C PRO A 409 -5.09 3.19 -8.28
N ARG A 410 -4.39 4.33 -8.35
CA ARG A 410 -2.92 4.38 -8.26
C ARG A 410 -2.37 3.91 -6.91
N LEU A 411 -3.14 4.05 -5.82
CA LEU A 411 -2.73 3.61 -4.48
C LEU A 411 -2.56 2.11 -4.43
N ARG A 412 -3.52 1.36 -4.96
CA ARG A 412 -3.44 -0.10 -5.02
C ARG A 412 -2.17 -0.56 -5.71
N SER A 413 -1.85 0.01 -6.88
CA SER A 413 -0.61 -0.34 -7.60
C SER A 413 0.67 0.07 -6.87
N ALA A 414 0.71 1.29 -6.31
CA ALA A 414 1.90 1.82 -5.66
C ALA A 414 2.22 1.05 -4.37
N VAL A 415 1.18 0.70 -3.60
CA VAL A 415 1.29 -0.05 -2.34
C VAL A 415 1.61 -1.51 -2.62
N SER A 416 0.87 -2.17 -3.52
CA SER A 416 1.11 -3.56 -3.92
C SER A 416 2.58 -3.80 -4.30
N HIS A 417 3.13 -2.93 -5.15
CA HIS A 417 4.51 -3.02 -5.58
C HIS A 417 5.51 -2.84 -4.43
N ARG A 418 5.30 -1.84 -3.57
CA ARG A 418 6.18 -1.57 -2.42
C ARG A 418 6.13 -2.68 -1.36
N MET A 419 4.96 -3.27 -1.11
CA MET A 419 4.83 -4.43 -0.24
C MET A 419 5.62 -5.62 -0.78
N ALA A 420 5.49 -5.92 -2.09
CA ALA A 420 6.25 -6.99 -2.70
C ALA A 420 7.76 -6.75 -2.62
N GLN A 421 8.22 -5.54 -2.98
CA GLN A 421 9.63 -5.16 -2.86
C GLN A 421 10.16 -5.28 -1.43
N MET A 422 9.38 -4.85 -0.43
CA MET A 422 9.76 -4.96 0.98
C MET A 422 9.91 -6.43 1.39
N SER A 423 8.97 -7.30 0.99
CA SER A 423 9.04 -8.74 1.27
C SER A 423 10.32 -9.36 0.69
N HIS A 424 10.62 -9.08 -0.59
CA HIS A 424 11.84 -9.57 -1.26
C HIS A 424 13.13 -9.07 -0.59
N ARG A 425 13.14 -7.80 -0.16
CA ARG A 425 14.28 -7.23 0.55
C ARG A 425 14.53 -7.92 1.90
N ILE A 426 13.47 -8.18 2.67
CA ILE A 426 13.57 -8.88 3.96
C ILE A 426 13.98 -10.35 3.75
N ALA A 427 13.45 -10.99 2.71
CA ALA A 427 13.70 -12.40 2.39
C ALA A 427 15.03 -12.66 1.65
N GLY A 428 15.73 -11.62 1.19
CA GLY A 428 16.98 -11.73 0.43
C GLY A 428 16.83 -12.58 -0.84
N THR A 429 15.77 -12.35 -1.64
CA THR A 429 15.43 -13.17 -2.81
C THR A 429 16.27 -12.90 -4.06
N ASP A 430 17.13 -11.86 -4.04
CA ASP A 430 17.95 -11.41 -5.18
C ASP A 430 17.15 -11.11 -6.46
N ILE A 431 15.82 -10.93 -6.34
CA ILE A 431 14.98 -10.46 -7.44
C ILE A 431 14.75 -8.96 -7.33
N ASP A 432 14.76 -8.30 -8.48
CA ASP A 432 14.41 -6.91 -8.65
C ASP A 432 13.07 -6.81 -9.40
N LEU A 433 12.12 -6.09 -8.80
CA LEU A 433 10.82 -5.80 -9.40
C LEU A 433 10.85 -4.51 -10.25
N GLY A 434 12.01 -3.86 -10.37
CA GLY A 434 12.21 -2.61 -11.07
C GLY A 434 11.71 -1.39 -10.30
N LYS A 435 11.59 -0.25 -10.99
CA LYS A 435 11.13 1.00 -10.36
C LYS A 435 9.65 0.89 -9.96
N SER A 436 9.37 1.23 -8.70
CA SER A 436 8.01 1.29 -8.16
C SER A 436 7.17 2.36 -8.88
N PRO A 437 5.83 2.17 -8.99
CA PRO A 437 4.95 3.23 -9.46
C PRO A 437 5.08 4.48 -8.58
N ASP A 438 4.93 5.66 -9.18
CA ASP A 438 5.01 6.91 -8.43
C ASP A 438 3.91 6.95 -7.36
N ARG A 439 4.28 7.44 -6.17
CA ARG A 439 3.35 7.59 -5.06
C ARG A 439 2.27 8.63 -5.36
N ILE A 440 1.19 8.52 -4.62
CA ILE A 440 0.12 9.51 -4.62
C ILE A 440 0.60 10.66 -3.74
N ARG A 441 0.61 11.86 -4.32
CA ARG A 441 0.89 13.10 -3.58
C ARG A 441 -0.41 13.58 -2.92
N PRO A 442 -0.44 13.86 -1.61
CA PRO A 442 -1.57 14.52 -0.95
C PRO A 442 -1.91 15.85 -1.64
N LEU A 443 -3.16 16.30 -1.55
CA LEU A 443 -3.55 17.58 -2.14
C LEU A 443 -2.76 18.76 -1.55
N LEU A 444 -2.50 18.71 -0.24
CA LEU A 444 -1.67 19.71 0.43
C LEU A 444 -0.27 19.79 -0.20
N GLU A 445 0.33 18.65 -0.54
CA GLU A 445 1.64 18.62 -1.21
C GLU A 445 1.57 19.16 -2.65
N LEU A 446 0.47 18.89 -3.37
CA LEU A 446 0.27 19.41 -4.72
C LEU A 446 0.04 20.92 -4.75
N LEU A 447 -0.63 21.45 -3.73
CA LEU A 447 -0.86 22.87 -3.54
C LEU A 447 0.39 23.58 -3.00
N GLY A 448 1.20 22.92 -2.19
CA GLY A 448 2.29 23.56 -1.45
C GLY A 448 1.75 24.52 -0.38
N ASP A 449 2.61 25.44 0.07
CA ASP A 449 2.33 26.35 1.19
C ASP A 449 1.39 27.54 0.84
N GLY A 450 0.94 27.65 -0.41
CA GLY A 450 0.10 28.75 -0.86
C GLY A 450 0.81 30.06 -1.19
N SER A 451 2.09 30.20 -0.82
CA SER A 451 2.83 31.46 -0.99
C SER A 451 3.13 31.79 -2.45
N THR A 452 3.19 30.76 -3.30
CA THR A 452 3.60 30.87 -4.72
C THR A 452 2.63 30.19 -5.69
N TRP A 453 1.33 30.17 -5.36
CA TRP A 453 0.35 29.48 -6.19
C TRP A 453 0.28 29.99 -7.64
N LYS A 454 0.49 29.07 -8.57
CA LYS A 454 0.23 29.21 -10.00
C LYS A 454 -1.27 29.34 -10.27
N SER A 455 -1.63 29.86 -11.44
CA SER A 455 -3.04 29.99 -11.85
C SER A 455 -3.81 28.66 -11.82
N SER A 456 -3.15 27.53 -12.11
CA SER A 456 -3.74 26.19 -12.01
C SER A 456 -4.06 25.80 -10.57
N GLU A 457 -3.14 26.06 -9.63
CA GLU A 457 -3.31 25.77 -8.20
C GLU A 457 -4.43 26.64 -7.60
N LYS A 458 -4.45 27.95 -7.91
CA LYS A 458 -5.55 28.85 -7.51
C LYS A 458 -6.90 28.38 -8.01
N LYS A 459 -6.98 27.95 -9.28
CA LYS A 459 -8.21 27.43 -9.88
C LYS A 459 -8.65 26.12 -9.22
N ALA A 460 -7.71 25.22 -8.93
CA ALA A 460 -7.99 23.96 -8.24
C ALA A 460 -8.51 24.20 -6.82
N ALA A 461 -7.85 25.08 -6.05
CA ALA A 461 -8.29 25.47 -4.71
C ALA A 461 -9.70 26.10 -4.72
N LEU A 462 -9.98 27.02 -5.64
CA LEU A 462 -11.33 27.59 -5.81
C LEU A 462 -12.38 26.54 -6.18
N THR A 463 -12.03 25.59 -7.04
CA THR A 463 -12.94 24.51 -7.43
C THR A 463 -13.25 23.63 -6.22
N LEU A 464 -12.22 23.23 -5.47
CA LEU A 464 -12.39 22.41 -4.26
C LEU A 464 -13.24 23.12 -3.21
N ALA A 465 -12.98 24.40 -2.94
CA ALA A 465 -13.75 25.19 -1.99
C ALA A 465 -15.23 25.31 -2.40
N ARG A 466 -15.54 25.41 -3.71
CA ARG A 466 -16.92 25.46 -4.20
C ARG A 466 -17.63 24.11 -4.06
N GLU A 467 -17.00 23.03 -4.48
CA GLU A 467 -17.56 21.67 -4.41
C GLU A 467 -17.87 21.28 -2.96
N LEU A 468 -16.96 21.58 -2.03
CA LEU A 468 -17.12 21.28 -0.61
C LEU A 468 -17.84 22.39 0.18
N LYS A 469 -18.31 23.44 -0.51
CA LYS A 469 -19.05 24.57 0.07
C LYS A 469 -18.31 25.21 1.26
N TRP A 470 -17.00 25.35 1.15
CA TRP A 470 -16.18 25.99 2.16
C TRP A 470 -16.37 27.50 2.13
N ASP A 471 -16.60 28.07 3.30
CA ASP A 471 -16.77 29.51 3.49
C ASP A 471 -15.41 30.23 3.54
N CYS A 472 -14.58 30.04 2.51
CA CYS A 472 -13.26 30.65 2.39
C CYS A 472 -13.06 31.34 1.03
N ILE A 473 -14.13 31.61 0.28
CA ILE A 473 -14.05 32.23 -1.04
C ILE A 473 -14.32 33.72 -0.91
N HIS A 474 -13.34 34.54 -1.26
CA HIS A 474 -13.48 35.98 -1.36
C HIS A 474 -13.64 36.40 -2.82
N THR A 475 -14.68 37.18 -3.11
CA THR A 475 -14.90 37.75 -4.44
C THR A 475 -14.57 39.23 -4.42
N ARG A 476 -13.51 39.62 -5.14
CA ARG A 476 -13.14 41.01 -5.37
C ARG A 476 -13.72 41.48 -6.69
N ILE A 477 -14.66 42.43 -6.60
CA ILE A 477 -15.18 43.15 -7.76
C ILE A 477 -14.32 44.41 -7.92
N SER A 478 -13.55 44.46 -9.00
CA SER A 478 -12.76 45.65 -9.34
C SER A 478 -13.58 46.52 -10.28
N LEU A 479 -13.81 47.76 -9.87
CA LEU A 479 -14.53 48.76 -10.63
C LEU A 479 -13.52 49.76 -11.19
N ASP A 480 -13.74 50.24 -12.41
CA ASP A 480 -12.94 51.31 -12.99
C ASP A 480 -13.17 52.64 -12.24
N GLN A 481 -12.45 53.70 -12.59
CA GLN A 481 -12.72 55.00 -12.00
C GLN A 481 -14.07 55.54 -12.53
N GLY A 482 -15.04 55.80 -11.65
CA GLY A 482 -16.37 56.28 -12.04
C GLY A 482 -17.31 56.54 -10.86
N GLU A 483 -18.52 57.00 -11.18
CA GLU A 483 -19.63 57.13 -10.22
C GLU A 483 -20.52 55.89 -10.28
N TYR A 484 -20.83 55.33 -9.11
CA TYR A 484 -21.60 54.10 -8.96
C TYR A 484 -22.81 54.34 -8.07
N GLY A 485 -23.98 53.90 -8.54
CA GLY A 485 -25.20 53.90 -7.72
C GLY A 485 -25.19 52.68 -6.81
N ILE A 486 -25.35 52.88 -5.50
CA ILE A 486 -25.52 51.78 -4.54
C ILE A 486 -26.91 51.91 -3.92
N THR A 487 -27.73 50.88 -4.07
CA THR A 487 -29.05 50.77 -3.44
C THR A 487 -29.05 49.63 -2.44
N VAL A 488 -29.21 49.96 -1.16
CA VAL A 488 -29.33 48.97 -0.08
C VAL A 488 -30.81 48.70 0.18
N GLN A 489 -31.21 47.43 0.06
CA GLN A 489 -32.56 46.92 0.35
C GLN A 489 -32.51 45.96 1.55
N GLU A 490 -33.68 45.60 2.08
CA GLU A 490 -33.82 44.80 3.31
C GLU A 490 -33.04 43.47 3.29
N ASN A 491 -32.87 42.85 2.10
CA ASN A 491 -32.13 41.60 1.92
C ASN A 491 -31.10 41.63 0.78
N SER A 492 -30.79 42.80 0.20
CA SER A 492 -29.84 42.87 -0.92
C SER A 492 -29.11 44.21 -1.02
N VAL A 493 -27.91 44.19 -1.59
CA VAL A 493 -27.17 45.39 -2.00
C VAL A 493 -27.03 45.33 -3.51
N ASN A 494 -27.65 46.29 -4.20
CA ASN A 494 -27.55 46.43 -5.65
C ASN A 494 -26.54 47.54 -5.98
N ILE A 495 -25.58 47.24 -6.85
CA ILE A 495 -24.59 48.21 -7.34
C ILE A 495 -24.84 48.37 -8.84
N ASP A 496 -25.27 49.56 -9.25
CA ASP A 496 -25.50 49.90 -10.66
C ASP A 496 -24.17 50.27 -11.33
N LEU A 497 -23.74 49.43 -12.27
CA LEU A 497 -22.48 49.55 -12.99
C LEU A 497 -22.72 49.86 -14.46
N ARG A 498 -21.99 50.82 -15.02
CA ARG A 498 -21.91 51.02 -16.47
C ARG A 498 -20.78 50.18 -17.04
N GLY A 499 -21.10 49.03 -17.65
CA GLY A 499 -20.12 48.09 -18.25
C GLY A 499 -20.04 46.75 -17.51
N GLU A 500 -19.10 45.89 -17.93
CA GLU A 500 -18.86 44.59 -17.30
C GLU A 500 -17.74 44.69 -16.24
N PRO A 501 -18.03 44.46 -14.94
CA PRO A 501 -16.99 44.53 -13.91
C PRO A 501 -16.00 43.37 -14.03
N LYS A 502 -14.75 43.63 -13.63
CA LYS A 502 -13.76 42.55 -13.46
C LYS A 502 -13.98 41.86 -12.11
N ILE A 503 -14.54 40.65 -12.17
CA ILE A 503 -14.78 39.82 -10.99
C ILE A 503 -13.61 38.83 -10.83
N ASN A 504 -12.89 38.91 -9.72
CA ASN A 504 -11.85 37.95 -9.35
C ASN A 504 -12.27 37.23 -8.07
N SER A 505 -12.45 35.91 -8.12
CA SER A 505 -12.60 35.10 -6.91
C SER A 505 -11.25 34.52 -6.51
N GLU A 506 -10.96 34.54 -5.22
CA GLU A 506 -9.75 33.97 -4.61
C GLU A 506 -10.17 33.23 -3.33
N VAL A 507 -9.35 32.30 -2.86
CA VAL A 507 -9.58 31.65 -1.55
C VAL A 507 -8.76 32.36 -0.46
N GLU A 508 -9.32 32.49 0.73
CA GLU A 508 -8.57 32.86 1.91
C GLU A 508 -7.70 31.67 2.33
N LEU A 509 -6.38 31.82 2.17
CA LEU A 509 -5.43 30.71 2.28
C LEU A 509 -5.48 29.99 3.63
N ASN A 510 -5.41 30.72 4.74
CA ASN A 510 -5.37 30.12 6.09
C ASN A 510 -6.65 29.34 6.39
N GLN A 511 -7.80 29.90 6.04
CA GLN A 511 -9.08 29.24 6.24
C GLN A 511 -9.24 28.04 5.32
N PHE A 512 -8.81 28.15 4.06
CA PHE A 512 -8.78 27.04 3.11
C PHE A 512 -7.92 25.88 3.60
N LEU A 513 -6.70 26.15 4.09
CA LEU A 513 -5.80 25.11 4.62
C LEU A 513 -6.39 24.45 5.89
N ASN A 514 -7.05 25.23 6.75
CA ASN A 514 -7.75 24.69 7.92
C ASN A 514 -8.99 23.85 7.55
N TYR A 515 -9.69 24.15 6.46
CA TYR A 515 -10.74 23.26 5.96
C TYR A 515 -10.15 22.00 5.34
N LEU A 516 -9.10 22.13 4.53
CA LEU A 516 -8.41 21.01 3.90
C LEU A 516 -7.86 20.01 4.93
N SER A 517 -7.34 20.49 6.06
CA SER A 517 -6.80 19.63 7.13
C SER A 517 -7.85 18.82 7.87
N LYS A 518 -9.14 19.18 7.75
CA LYS A 518 -10.27 18.52 8.41
C LYS A 518 -11.18 17.77 7.45
N ALA A 519 -10.91 17.86 6.15
CA ALA A 519 -11.79 17.34 5.13
C ALA A 519 -11.63 15.83 4.95
N CYS A 520 -12.71 15.10 5.16
CA CYS A 520 -12.88 13.78 4.55
C CYS A 520 -13.43 14.01 3.14
N MET A 521 -12.61 13.76 2.12
CA MET A 521 -12.99 14.02 0.74
C MET A 521 -13.58 12.79 0.09
N ASP A 522 -14.67 12.99 -0.64
CA ASP A 522 -15.19 11.97 -1.55
C ASP A 522 -14.16 11.69 -2.67
N PRO A 523 -13.89 10.40 -3.01
CA PRO A 523 -12.92 10.04 -4.03
C PRO A 523 -13.19 10.67 -5.41
N GLU A 524 -14.45 10.89 -5.78
CA GLU A 524 -14.83 11.52 -7.06
C GLU A 524 -14.46 13.00 -7.05
N VAL A 525 -14.75 13.70 -5.95
CA VAL A 525 -14.34 15.10 -5.75
C VAL A 525 -12.82 15.21 -5.82
N GLU A 526 -12.09 14.36 -5.09
CA GLU A 526 -10.63 14.37 -5.12
C GLU A 526 -10.09 14.09 -6.53
N ALA A 527 -10.63 13.11 -7.25
CA ALA A 527 -10.23 12.80 -8.63
C ALA A 527 -10.46 13.98 -9.57
N ASN A 528 -11.58 14.70 -9.43
CA ASN A 528 -11.89 15.86 -10.25
C ASN A 528 -10.93 17.03 -9.95
N ILE A 529 -10.56 17.24 -8.69
CA ILE A 529 -9.57 18.24 -8.30
C ILE A 529 -8.18 17.88 -8.81
N ARG A 530 -7.78 16.62 -8.73
CA ARG A 530 -6.50 16.14 -9.29
C ARG A 530 -6.42 16.36 -10.80
N LYS A 531 -7.51 16.15 -11.54
CA LYS A 531 -7.57 16.50 -12.99
C LYS A 531 -7.34 17.99 -13.24
N ALA A 532 -7.79 18.87 -12.33
CA ALA A 532 -7.61 20.33 -12.47
C ALA A 532 -6.14 20.78 -12.32
N PHE A 533 -5.29 20.00 -11.64
CA PHE A 533 -3.83 20.23 -11.61
C PHE A 533 -3.11 19.84 -12.91
N GLY A 534 -3.84 19.38 -13.93
CA GLY A 534 -3.34 19.05 -15.26
C GLY A 534 -2.75 17.64 -15.36
N LYS A 535 -2.49 17.22 -16.61
CA LYS A 535 -1.98 15.89 -17.00
C LYS A 535 -0.62 15.49 -16.43
N THR A 536 0.00 16.31 -15.58
CA THR A 536 1.28 16.03 -14.91
C THR A 536 1.18 14.92 -13.83
N LEU A 537 0.05 14.23 -13.77
CA LEU A 537 -0.30 13.19 -12.81
C LEU A 537 -1.11 12.04 -13.46
N GLU A 538 -1.16 11.95 -14.81
CA GLU A 538 -1.64 10.73 -15.50
C GLU A 538 -0.62 9.59 -15.32
#